data_AF-A0A3S1QXN3-F1
#
_entry.id   AF-A0A3S1QXN3-F1
#
_cell.length_a   1.000
_cell.length_b   1.000
_cell.length_c   1.000
_cell.angle_alpha   90.00
_cell.angle_beta   90.00
_cell.angle_gamma   90.00
#
_symmetry.space_group_name_H-M   'P 1'
#
loop_
_entity.id
_entity.type
_entity.pdbx_description
1 polymer ?
#
loop_
_entity_poly.entity_id
_entity_poly.type
_entity_poly.pdbx_seq_one_letter_code
_entity_poly.pdbx_strand_id
1 'polypeptide(L)'
;PRQLSGGQRQRVAMGRAIVRNPQVFLFDEPLSNLDAKLRVQMRTEIKELHQRLKTTTIYVTHDQIEAMTMADKIVVMRDGRIEQVGAPLELFDRPANLFVAGFIGSPSMNLLKGTMRKGDKPGVDIAGTLFPIGSGNAAQDGQAVVY
;
A
#
# COMPACT_ATOMS: atom_id res chain seq x y z
N PRO A 1 23.36 5.52 24.80
CA PRO A 1 22.70 6.63 24.06
C PRO A 1 21.32 7.01 24.65
N ARG A 2 21.27 7.50 25.91
CA ARG A 2 20.03 7.94 26.58
C ARG A 2 19.67 9.42 26.34
N GLN A 3 20.60 10.22 25.82
CA GLN A 3 20.44 11.67 25.62
C GLN A 3 19.87 12.05 24.24
N LEU A 4 19.62 11.08 23.36
CA LEU A 4 19.15 11.34 21.99
C LEU A 4 17.63 11.20 21.89
N SER A 5 16.98 12.10 21.15
CA SER A 5 15.56 11.97 20.78
C SER A 5 15.32 10.75 19.89
N GLY A 6 14.06 10.33 19.72
CA GLY A 6 13.70 9.20 18.85
C GLY A 6 14.30 9.33 17.44
N GLY A 7 14.13 10.49 16.81
CA GLY A 7 14.66 10.76 15.45
C GLY A 7 16.18 10.86 15.40
N GLN A 8 16.84 11.35 16.45
CA GLN A 8 18.30 11.33 16.52
C GLN A 8 18.84 9.89 16.61
N ARG A 9 18.20 9.02 17.41
CA ARG A 9 18.56 7.59 17.46
C ARG A 9 18.34 6.91 16.10
N GLN A 10 17.26 7.25 15.41
CA GLN A 10 16.95 6.79 14.06
C GLN A 10 18.07 7.14 13.08
N ARG A 11 18.47 8.42 13.02
CA ARG A 11 19.53 8.90 12.13
C ARG A 11 20.88 8.25 12.40
N VAL A 12 21.23 8.04 13.67
CA VAL A 12 22.46 7.31 14.05
C VAL A 12 22.39 5.85 13.59
N ALA A 13 21.24 5.19 13.73
CA ALA A 13 21.06 3.81 13.27
C ALA A 13 21.17 3.70 11.74
N MET A 14 20.56 4.62 10.98
CA MET A 14 20.69 4.68 9.53
C MET A 14 22.14 4.99 9.11
N GLY A 15 22.78 5.97 9.74
CA GLY A 15 24.18 6.30 9.50
C GLY A 15 25.10 5.09 9.65
N ARG A 16 24.90 4.31 10.72
CA ARG A 16 25.64 3.05 10.96
C ARG A 16 25.42 2.01 9.87
N ALA A 17 24.22 1.93 9.29
CA ALA A 17 23.92 1.01 8.19
C ALA A 17 24.60 1.47 6.89
N ILE A 18 24.57 2.77 6.60
CA ILE A 18 25.13 3.36 5.36
C ILE A 18 26.64 3.18 5.29
N VAL A 19 27.37 3.41 6.39
CA VAL A 19 28.84 3.31 6.40
C VAL A 19 29.37 1.91 6.11
N ARG A 20 28.50 0.88 6.15
CA ARG A 20 28.86 -0.51 5.83
C ARG A 20 28.79 -0.83 4.34
N ASN A 21 28.31 0.09 3.51
CA ASN A 21 28.12 -0.10 2.07
C ASN A 21 27.44 -1.44 1.71
N PRO A 22 26.27 -1.77 2.31
CA PRO A 22 25.63 -3.06 2.08
C PRO A 22 25.06 -3.13 0.67
N GLN A 23 24.91 -4.35 0.16
CA GLN A 23 24.21 -4.59 -1.12
C GLN A 23 22.69 -4.42 -0.99
N VAL A 24 22.14 -4.63 0.21
CA VAL A 24 20.71 -4.54 0.51
C VAL A 24 20.48 -3.87 1.86
N PHE A 25 19.55 -2.92 1.91
CA PHE A 25 19.00 -2.39 3.16
C PHE A 25 17.70 -3.08 3.52
N LEU A 26 17.54 -3.43 4.80
CA LEU A 26 16.32 -3.96 5.37
C LEU A 26 15.84 -3.01 6.46
N PHE A 27 14.64 -2.46 6.30
CA PHE A 27 13.98 -1.63 7.29
C PHE A 27 12.71 -2.32 7.76
N ASP A 28 12.61 -2.56 9.07
CA ASP A 28 11.46 -3.16 9.72
C ASP A 28 10.75 -2.12 10.59
N GLU A 29 9.59 -1.65 10.12
CA GLU A 29 8.78 -0.57 10.70
C GLU A 29 9.59 0.60 11.30
N PRO A 30 10.50 1.22 10.54
CA PRO A 30 11.48 2.13 11.13
C PRO A 30 10.83 3.36 11.78
N LEU A 31 9.66 3.80 11.32
CA LEU A 31 9.02 5.05 11.77
C LEU A 31 7.89 4.85 12.79
N SER A 32 7.62 3.61 13.21
CA SER A 32 6.48 3.27 14.09
C SER A 32 6.56 3.96 15.46
N ASN A 33 7.77 4.12 15.99
CA ASN A 33 8.04 4.69 17.32
C ASN A 33 8.19 6.22 17.34
N LEU A 34 7.93 6.90 16.22
CA LEU A 34 8.08 8.36 16.09
C LEU A 34 6.72 9.07 16.08
N ASP A 35 6.72 10.30 16.61
CA ASP A 35 5.57 11.19 16.54
C ASP A 35 5.25 11.59 15.08
N ALA A 36 4.03 12.07 14.84
CA ALA A 36 3.55 12.36 13.49
C ALA A 36 4.41 13.38 12.72
N LYS A 37 4.87 14.45 13.40
CA LYS A 37 5.67 15.51 12.75
C LYS A 37 7.03 14.95 12.34
N LEU A 38 7.67 14.22 13.25
CA LEU A 38 8.96 13.61 13.02
C LEU A 38 8.88 12.47 11.99
N ARG A 39 7.76 11.73 11.94
CA ARG A 39 7.50 10.69 10.93
C ARG A 39 7.52 11.28 9.53
N VAL A 40 6.83 12.40 9.30
CA VAL A 40 6.83 13.09 8.00
C VAL A 40 8.24 13.53 7.61
N GLN A 41 9.00 14.12 8.53
CA GLN A 41 10.37 14.53 8.26
C GLN A 41 11.27 13.33 7.91
N MET A 42 11.28 12.29 8.73
CA MET A 42 12.12 11.11 8.54
C MET A 42 11.76 10.36 7.25
N ARG A 43 10.49 10.36 6.86
CA ARG A 43 10.03 9.79 5.58
C ARG A 43 10.71 10.45 4.39
N THR A 44 10.75 11.79 4.38
CA THR A 44 11.46 12.56 3.36
C THR A 44 12.95 12.22 3.36
N GLU A 45 13.58 12.18 4.53
CA GLU A 45 15.02 11.84 4.64
C GLU A 45 15.32 10.42 4.11
N ILE A 46 14.49 9.42 4.42
CA ILE A 46 14.67 8.04 3.92
C ILE A 46 14.49 7.99 2.39
N LYS A 47 13.51 8.71 1.86
CA LYS A 47 13.27 8.77 0.40
C LYS A 47 14.44 9.40 -0.33
N GLU A 48 14.95 10.53 0.15
CA GLU A 48 16.15 11.19 -0.39
C GLU A 48 17.37 10.27 -0.32
N LEU A 49 17.54 9.57 0.81
CA LEU A 49 18.63 8.62 0.99
C LEU A 49 18.55 7.47 -0.02
N HIS A 50 17.37 6.90 -0.22
CA HIS A 50 17.14 5.83 -1.19
C HIS A 50 17.45 6.30 -2.62
N GLN A 51 16.98 7.49 -3.01
CA GLN A 51 17.26 8.08 -4.32
C GLN A 51 18.76 8.33 -4.54
N ARG A 52 19.49 8.72 -3.49
CA ARG A 52 20.93 8.99 -3.57
C ARG A 52 21.77 7.72 -3.62
N LEU A 53 21.45 6.72 -2.79
CA LEU A 53 22.27 5.50 -2.67
C LEU A 53 21.95 4.47 -3.77
N LYS A 54 20.70 4.43 -4.26
CA LYS A 54 20.21 3.45 -5.25
C LYS A 54 20.46 1.98 -4.88
N THR A 55 20.83 1.71 -3.64
CA THR A 55 20.95 0.36 -3.08
C THR A 55 19.57 -0.26 -2.98
N THR A 56 19.47 -1.56 -3.22
CA THR A 56 18.22 -2.30 -3.04
C THR A 56 17.74 -2.16 -1.59
N THR A 57 16.49 -1.77 -1.40
CA THR A 57 15.90 -1.56 -0.08
C THR A 57 14.61 -2.35 0.03
N ILE A 58 14.48 -3.12 1.11
CA ILE A 58 13.22 -3.72 1.56
C ILE A 58 12.74 -2.92 2.76
N TYR A 59 11.51 -2.43 2.70
CA TYR A 59 10.88 -1.61 3.73
C TYR A 59 9.57 -2.26 4.13
N VAL A 60 9.45 -2.64 5.41
CA VAL A 60 8.25 -3.24 6.00
C VAL A 60 7.52 -2.16 6.79
N THR A 61 6.22 -2.03 6.56
CA THR A 61 5.35 -1.08 7.25
C THR A 61 3.90 -1.53 7.19
N HIS A 62 3.12 -1.11 8.19
CA HIS A 62 1.66 -1.21 8.18
C HIS A 62 0.99 0.13 7.75
N ASP A 63 1.77 1.19 7.53
CA ASP A 63 1.26 2.50 7.09
C ASP A 63 1.19 2.56 5.56
N GLN A 64 -0.02 2.66 5.03
CA GLN A 64 -0.26 2.73 3.59
C GLN A 64 0.36 3.96 2.94
N ILE A 65 0.39 5.10 3.65
CA ILE A 65 0.96 6.33 3.10
C ILE A 65 2.47 6.17 2.93
N GLU A 66 3.14 5.46 3.85
CA GLU A 66 4.56 5.11 3.68
C GLU A 66 4.77 4.25 2.43
N ALA A 67 4.03 3.15 2.30
CA ALA A 67 4.13 2.26 1.16
C ALA A 67 3.87 3.00 -0.17
N MET A 68 2.80 3.79 -0.25
CA MET A 68 2.37 4.48 -1.47
C MET A 68 3.30 5.62 -1.89
N THR A 69 4.04 6.23 -0.97
CA THR A 69 4.88 7.42 -1.27
C THR A 69 6.36 7.12 -1.41
N MET A 70 6.82 5.99 -0.88
CA MET A 70 8.24 5.63 -0.83
C MET A 70 8.62 4.47 -1.75
N ALA A 71 7.70 3.56 -2.06
CA ALA A 71 8.03 2.33 -2.76
C ALA A 71 7.93 2.47 -4.29
N ASP A 72 8.90 1.88 -5.00
CA ASP A 72 8.77 1.63 -6.44
C ASP A 72 7.79 0.48 -6.72
N LYS A 73 7.76 -0.51 -5.82
CA LYS A 73 6.93 -1.70 -5.88
C LYS A 73 6.48 -2.08 -4.47
N ILE A 74 5.20 -2.41 -4.33
CA ILE A 74 4.56 -2.82 -3.08
C ILE A 74 4.24 -4.31 -3.16
N VAL A 75 4.50 -5.02 -2.07
CA VAL A 75 4.07 -6.41 -1.85
C VAL A 75 3.04 -6.38 -0.73
N VAL A 76 1.76 -6.55 -1.06
CA VAL A 76 0.68 -6.63 -0.07
C VAL A 76 0.61 -8.06 0.46
N MET A 77 0.61 -8.20 1.78
CA MET A 77 0.55 -9.49 2.45
C MET A 77 -0.60 -9.55 3.45
N ARG A 78 -1.19 -10.73 3.59
CA ARG A 78 -2.18 -11.07 4.61
C ARG A 78 -1.97 -12.50 5.08
N ASP A 79 -1.95 -12.72 6.38
CA ASP A 79 -1.81 -14.06 7.00
C ASP A 79 -0.63 -14.88 6.44
N GLY A 80 0.50 -14.20 6.21
CA GLY A 80 1.72 -14.80 5.67
C GLY A 80 1.69 -15.12 4.17
N ARG A 81 0.64 -14.72 3.44
CA ARG A 81 0.50 -14.90 2.00
C ARG A 81 0.59 -13.57 1.27
N ILE A 82 1.19 -13.59 0.08
CA ILE A 82 1.18 -12.45 -0.84
C ILE A 82 -0.19 -12.39 -1.50
N GLU A 83 -0.87 -11.25 -1.34
CA GLU A 83 -2.16 -10.99 -1.95
C GLU A 83 -1.99 -10.31 -3.32
N GLN A 84 -1.06 -9.37 -3.44
CA GLN A 84 -0.74 -8.68 -4.69
C GLN A 84 0.66 -8.07 -4.65
N VAL A 85 1.29 -7.99 -5.82
CA VAL A 85 2.56 -7.29 -6.04
C VAL A 85 2.41 -6.36 -7.24
N GLY A 86 2.90 -5.13 -7.15
CA GLY A 86 2.80 -4.17 -8.24
C GLY A 86 3.29 -2.78 -7.87
N ALA A 87 3.24 -1.86 -8.82
CA ALA A 87 3.51 -0.45 -8.54
C ALA A 87 2.39 0.17 -7.69
N PRO A 88 2.65 1.23 -6.90
CA PRO A 88 1.63 1.84 -6.04
C PRO A 88 0.31 2.16 -6.76
N LEU A 89 0.37 2.82 -7.94
CA LEU A 89 -0.83 3.13 -8.71
C LEU A 89 -1.55 1.87 -9.23
N GLU A 90 -0.82 0.82 -9.58
CA GLU A 90 -1.42 -0.42 -10.07
C GLU A 90 -2.26 -1.10 -8.99
N LEU A 91 -1.78 -1.13 -7.74
CA LEU A 91 -2.53 -1.67 -6.62
C LEU A 91 -3.78 -0.85 -6.31
N PHE A 92 -3.71 0.47 -6.48
CA PHE A 92 -4.83 1.37 -6.26
C PHE A 92 -5.89 1.26 -7.37
N ASP A 93 -5.47 1.31 -8.63
CA ASP A 93 -6.35 1.32 -9.80
C ASP A 93 -6.92 -0.08 -10.12
N ARG A 94 -6.16 -1.13 -9.83
CA ARG A 94 -6.46 -2.53 -10.19
C ARG A 94 -6.15 -3.49 -9.04
N PRO A 95 -6.88 -3.40 -7.92
CA PRO A 95 -6.72 -4.35 -6.83
C PRO A 95 -7.14 -5.76 -7.29
N ALA A 96 -6.34 -6.76 -6.92
CA ALA A 96 -6.54 -8.15 -7.33
C ALA A 96 -7.70 -8.84 -6.58
N ASN A 97 -8.08 -8.32 -5.42
CA ASN A 97 -9.17 -8.83 -4.61
C ASN A 97 -9.74 -7.75 -3.67
N LEU A 98 -10.87 -8.06 -3.02
CA LEU A 98 -11.57 -7.15 -2.11
C LEU A 98 -10.73 -6.72 -0.91
N PHE A 99 -9.81 -7.57 -0.45
CA PHE A 99 -8.91 -7.19 0.64
C PHE A 99 -7.95 -6.10 0.18
N VAL A 100 -7.28 -6.28 -0.96
CA VAL A 100 -6.37 -5.23 -1.49
C VAL A 100 -7.16 -3.95 -1.81
N ALA A 101 -8.37 -4.06 -2.38
CA ALA A 101 -9.23 -2.93 -2.69
C ALA A 101 -9.61 -2.12 -1.43
N GLY A 102 -9.93 -2.81 -0.33
CA GLY A 102 -10.24 -2.17 0.95
C GLY A 102 -9.00 -1.72 1.73
N PHE A 103 -7.85 -2.34 1.48
CA PHE A 103 -6.61 -2.09 2.21
C PHE A 103 -5.74 -1.00 1.58
N ILE A 104 -5.78 -0.77 0.27
CA ILE A 104 -4.98 0.25 -0.40
C ILE A 104 -5.82 1.50 -0.66
N GLY A 105 -5.38 2.63 -0.09
CA GLY A 105 -5.99 3.92 -0.26
C GLY A 105 -6.48 4.52 1.06
N SER A 106 -6.28 5.82 1.22
CA SER A 106 -6.75 6.57 2.39
C SER A 106 -7.48 7.84 1.93
N PRO A 107 -8.82 7.89 2.02
CA PRO A 107 -9.72 6.87 2.55
C PRO A 107 -9.79 5.61 1.65
N SER A 108 -10.19 4.48 2.25
CA SER A 108 -10.32 3.19 1.57
C SER A 108 -11.40 3.21 0.48
N MET A 109 -11.29 2.32 -0.49
CA MET A 109 -12.29 2.18 -1.55
C MET A 109 -13.68 1.87 -0.96
N ASN A 110 -14.71 2.49 -1.54
CA ASN A 110 -16.09 2.15 -1.21
C ASN A 110 -16.44 0.81 -1.86
N LEU A 111 -16.90 -0.15 -1.05
CA LEU A 111 -17.31 -1.47 -1.52
C LEU A 111 -18.83 -1.58 -1.37
N LEU A 112 -19.54 -1.71 -2.48
CA LEU A 112 -21.00 -1.70 -2.50
C LEU A 112 -21.54 -3.07 -2.87
N LYS A 113 -22.43 -3.62 -2.05
CA LYS A 113 -23.11 -4.88 -2.36
C LYS A 113 -24.22 -4.63 -3.38
N GLY A 114 -24.27 -5.43 -4.42
CA GLY A 114 -25.30 -5.36 -5.43
C GLY A 114 -25.60 -6.71 -6.07
N THR A 115 -26.50 -6.70 -7.04
CA THR A 115 -26.89 -7.90 -7.78
C THR A 115 -26.50 -7.71 -9.24
N MET A 116 -25.81 -8.70 -9.81
CA MET A 116 -25.44 -8.66 -11.22
C MET A 116 -26.68 -8.76 -12.10
N ARG A 117 -26.81 -7.85 -13.07
CA ARG A 117 -27.83 -7.88 -14.12
C ARG A 117 -27.20 -8.04 -15.49
N LYS A 118 -27.57 -9.08 -16.24
CA LYS A 118 -27.18 -9.33 -17.63
C LYS A 118 -28.40 -9.14 -18.54
N GLY A 119 -28.82 -7.88 -18.73
CA GLY A 119 -29.78 -7.48 -19.76
C GLY A 119 -29.09 -6.79 -20.94
N ASP A 120 -29.82 -6.01 -21.74
CA ASP A 120 -29.29 -5.20 -22.85
C ASP A 120 -28.14 -4.26 -22.42
N LYS A 121 -28.17 -3.81 -21.16
CA LYS A 121 -27.07 -3.09 -20.51
C LYS A 121 -26.60 -3.90 -19.30
N PRO A 122 -25.47 -4.62 -19.37
CA PRO A 122 -24.97 -5.35 -18.23
C PRO A 122 -24.45 -4.38 -17.16
N GLY A 123 -24.79 -4.63 -15.90
CA GLY A 123 -24.43 -3.75 -14.79
C GLY A 123 -24.78 -4.32 -13.42
N VAL A 124 -24.20 -3.76 -12.36
CA VAL A 124 -24.53 -4.14 -10.98
C VAL A 124 -25.66 -3.25 -10.48
N ASP A 125 -26.78 -3.86 -10.12
CA ASP A 125 -27.89 -3.18 -9.45
C ASP A 125 -27.56 -3.01 -7.96
N ILE A 126 -27.41 -1.76 -7.54
CA ILE A 126 -27.20 -1.36 -6.15
C ILE A 126 -28.38 -0.46 -5.75
N ALA A 127 -29.23 -0.96 -4.86
CA ALA A 127 -30.41 -0.25 -4.36
C ALA A 127 -31.32 0.34 -5.46
N GLY A 128 -31.48 -0.37 -6.59
CA GLY A 128 -32.32 0.05 -7.72
C GLY A 128 -31.61 0.94 -8.73
N THR A 129 -30.32 1.21 -8.55
CA THR A 129 -29.49 1.97 -9.50
C THR A 129 -28.49 1.04 -10.17
N LEU A 130 -28.47 1.04 -11.51
CA LEU A 130 -27.60 0.16 -12.29
C LEU A 130 -26.24 0.83 -12.57
N PHE A 131 -25.17 0.27 -12.02
CA PHE A 131 -23.80 0.72 -12.22
C PHE A 131 -23.13 -0.03 -13.38
N PRO A 132 -22.40 0.67 -14.27
CA PRO A 132 -21.75 0.05 -15.42
C PRO A 132 -20.61 -0.86 -14.95
N ILE A 133 -20.43 -1.98 -15.63
CA ILE A 133 -19.30 -2.88 -15.37
C ILE A 133 -18.30 -2.88 -16.52
N GLY A 134 -17.02 -3.09 -16.20
CA GLY A 134 -15.98 -3.35 -17.19
C GLY A 134 -16.22 -4.66 -17.95
N SER A 135 -15.59 -4.79 -19.13
CA SER A 135 -15.61 -6.02 -19.90
C SER A 135 -14.84 -7.14 -19.19
N GLY A 136 -15.33 -8.39 -19.29
CA GLY A 136 -14.65 -9.57 -18.74
C GLY A 136 -15.23 -10.17 -17.45
N ASN A 137 -16.40 -9.72 -16.98
CA ASN A 137 -17.00 -10.26 -15.76
C ASN A 137 -17.68 -11.63 -15.96
N ALA A 138 -17.28 -12.60 -15.14
CA ALA A 138 -17.81 -13.97 -15.15
C ALA A 138 -19.08 -14.17 -14.32
N ALA A 139 -19.56 -13.16 -13.58
CA ALA A 139 -20.71 -13.27 -12.70
C ALA A 139 -22.01 -13.60 -13.48
N GLN A 140 -22.88 -14.41 -12.90
CA GLN A 140 -24.17 -14.81 -13.49
C GLN A 140 -25.26 -13.75 -13.23
N ASP A 141 -26.31 -13.75 -14.05
CA ASP A 141 -27.47 -12.90 -13.79
C ASP A 141 -28.11 -13.27 -12.44
N GLY A 142 -28.48 -12.28 -11.63
CA GLY A 142 -29.02 -12.48 -10.29
C GLY A 142 -27.97 -12.82 -9.21
N GLN A 143 -26.69 -12.93 -9.56
CA GLN A 143 -25.63 -13.23 -8.59
C GLN A 143 -25.33 -12.02 -7.70
N ALA A 144 -25.24 -12.25 -6.38
CA ALA A 144 -24.75 -11.23 -5.45
C ALA A 144 -23.26 -10.95 -5.69
N VAL A 145 -22.91 -9.67 -5.86
CA VAL A 145 -21.55 -9.21 -6.15
C VAL A 145 -21.21 -7.98 -5.30
N VAL A 146 -19.91 -7.68 -5.21
CA VAL A 146 -19.41 -6.43 -4.64
C VAL A 146 -18.85 -5.60 -5.79
N TYR A 147 -19.35 -4.37 -5.91
CA TYR A 147 -18.88 -3.35 -6.85
C TYR A 147 -17.87 -2.44 -6.17
#